data_AF-A0ABD0N9T3-F1
#
_entry.id   AF-A0ABD0N9T3-F1
#
_cell.length_a   1.000
_cell.length_b   1.000
_cell.length_c   1.000
_cell.angle_alpha   90.00
_cell.angle_beta   90.00
_cell.angle_gamma   90.00
#
_symmetry.space_group_name_H-M   'P 1'
#
loop_
_entity.id
_entity.type
_entity.pdbx_description
1 polymer ?
#
loop_
_entity_poly.entity_id
_entity_poly.type
_entity_poly.pdbx_seq_one_letter_code
_entity_poly.pdbx_strand_id
1 'polypeptide(L)'
;SSGEEENHDLHEPPARKPRRDQASSSLDSIFDEIADEQAPVSLNRAQVGSTAQLETYLGETTISREDKPLQYWAVNKVRFPTLAKMASRYLSAPCSSVDSERL
;
A
#
# COMPACT_ATOMS: atom_id res chain seq x y z
N SER A 1 -2.56 -55.77 37.98
CA SER A 1 -3.03 -55.38 36.63
C SER A 1 -3.91 -54.16 36.81
N SER A 2 -3.59 -53.10 36.07
CA SER A 2 -4.49 -52.01 35.65
C SER A 2 -5.05 -51.11 36.79
N GLY A 3 -4.99 -49.79 36.74
CA GLY A 3 -4.52 -48.86 35.71
C GLY A 3 -4.81 -47.43 36.18
N GLU A 4 -3.95 -46.52 35.74
CA GLU A 4 -4.30 -45.17 35.26
C GLU A 4 -4.60 -44.08 36.31
N GLU A 5 -3.49 -43.41 36.66
CA GLU A 5 -3.43 -41.98 36.93
C GLU A 5 -4.06 -41.17 35.79
N GLU A 6 -5.04 -40.31 36.07
CA GLU A 6 -5.26 -39.08 35.30
C GLU A 6 -6.12 -38.11 36.12
N ASN A 7 -5.49 -37.12 36.76
CA ASN A 7 -6.17 -35.86 37.05
C ASN A 7 -5.39 -34.75 36.35
N HIS A 8 -5.96 -34.38 35.19
CA HIS A 8 -5.50 -33.38 34.27
C HIS A 8 -5.54 -31.99 34.93
N ASP A 9 -4.45 -31.60 35.57
CA ASP A 9 -4.25 -30.25 36.08
C ASP A 9 -3.96 -29.33 34.87
N LEU A 10 -5.01 -28.66 34.41
CA LEU A 10 -5.00 -27.64 33.37
C LEU A 10 -4.12 -26.47 33.84
N HIS A 11 -2.83 -26.50 33.50
CA HIS A 11 -1.93 -25.40 33.79
C HIS A 11 -2.32 -24.18 32.95
N GLU A 12 -2.98 -23.22 33.60
CA GLU A 12 -3.28 -21.88 33.09
C GLU A 12 -2.02 -21.21 32.53
N PRO A 13 -2.07 -20.53 31.36
CA PRO A 13 -0.90 -19.87 30.81
C PRO A 13 -0.47 -18.72 31.74
N PRO A 14 0.84 -18.50 31.94
CA PRO A 14 1.33 -17.50 32.89
C PRO A 14 0.81 -16.10 32.54
N ALA A 15 0.34 -15.39 33.57
CA ALA A 15 -0.17 -14.02 33.44
C ALA A 15 0.86 -13.10 32.76
N ARG A 16 0.38 -12.32 31.78
CA ARG A 16 1.22 -11.35 31.05
C ARG A 16 1.71 -10.27 32.01
N LYS A 17 3.04 -10.17 32.15
CA LYS A 17 3.69 -9.07 32.89
C LYS A 17 3.26 -7.74 32.25
N PRO A 18 2.86 -6.71 33.03
CA PRO A 18 2.57 -5.40 32.46
C PRO A 18 3.84 -4.91 31.77
N ARG A 19 3.75 -4.67 30.46
CA ARG A 19 4.82 -4.05 29.69
C ARG A 19 5.04 -2.66 30.30
N ARG A 20 6.25 -2.39 30.78
CA ARG A 20 6.67 -1.00 31.01
C ARG A 20 6.44 -0.27 29.69
N ASP A 21 5.68 0.82 29.72
CA ASP A 21 5.61 1.79 28.64
C ASP A 21 6.99 2.42 28.51
N GLN A 22 7.90 1.70 27.86
CA GLN A 22 9.19 2.23 27.48
C GLN A 22 8.87 3.23 26.38
N ALA A 23 8.96 4.51 26.74
CA ALA A 23 8.94 5.62 25.80
C ALA A 23 9.80 5.26 24.59
N SER A 24 9.23 5.47 23.40
CA SER A 24 9.76 5.19 22.05
C SER A 24 11.13 4.53 22.08
N SER A 25 11.11 3.21 21.87
CA SER A 25 12.31 2.40 21.83
C SER A 25 13.32 2.96 20.81
N SER A 26 14.61 2.66 20.98
CA SER A 26 15.64 3.00 20.00
C SER A 26 15.30 2.56 18.58
N LEU A 27 14.39 1.59 18.40
CA LEU A 27 13.90 1.14 17.11
C LEU A 27 12.88 2.12 16.51
N ASP A 28 11.98 2.71 17.31
CA ASP A 28 11.00 3.69 16.83
C ASP A 28 11.70 4.89 16.18
N SER A 29 12.80 5.36 16.78
CA SER A 29 13.61 6.42 16.19
C SER A 29 14.27 6.05 14.85
N ILE A 30 14.62 4.77 14.67
CA ILE A 30 15.19 4.27 13.39
C ILE A 30 14.08 4.16 12.34
N PHE A 31 12.87 3.75 12.74
CA PHE A 31 11.72 3.74 11.85
C PHE A 31 11.33 5.17 11.42
N ASP A 32 11.37 6.13 12.33
CA ASP A 32 11.14 7.54 12.04
C ASP A 32 12.20 8.09 11.08
N GLU A 33 13.48 7.77 11.27
CA GLU A 33 14.57 8.15 10.36
C GLU A 33 14.37 7.60 8.94
N ILE A 34 14.01 6.32 8.81
CA ILE A 34 13.72 5.69 7.50
C ILE A 34 12.46 6.29 6.85
N ALA A 35 11.46 6.66 7.65
CA ALA A 35 10.24 7.30 7.16
C ALA A 35 10.53 8.72 6.65
N ASP A 36 11.38 9.46 7.35
CA ASP A 36 11.81 10.81 6.98
C ASP A 36 12.72 10.82 5.74
N GLU A 37 13.62 9.82 5.57
CA GLU A 37 14.44 9.69 4.36
C GLU A 37 13.61 9.38 3.10
N GLN A 38 12.46 8.71 3.25
CA GLN A 38 11.54 8.44 2.15
C GLN A 38 10.47 9.53 1.94
N ALA A 39 10.48 10.60 2.74
CA ALA A 39 9.66 11.77 2.48
C ALA A 39 10.13 12.41 1.15
N PRO A 40 9.28 12.49 0.13
CA PRO A 40 9.71 12.97 -1.18
C PRO A 40 10.16 14.43 -1.07
N VAL A 41 11.46 14.66 -1.27
CA VAL A 41 12.05 15.97 -1.55
C VAL A 41 11.53 16.45 -2.90
N SER A 42 10.27 16.93 -2.93
CA SER A 42 9.63 17.64 -4.04
C SER A 42 8.35 18.32 -3.57
N LEU A 43 8.45 19.13 -2.50
CA LEU A 43 7.40 20.07 -2.10
C LEU A 43 7.56 21.37 -2.89
N ASN A 44 7.24 21.37 -4.19
CA ASN A 44 7.07 22.62 -4.95
C ASN A 44 5.89 22.58 -5.94
N ARG A 45 4.96 21.65 -5.76
CA ARG A 45 3.62 21.75 -6.37
C ARG A 45 2.64 21.39 -5.27
N ALA A 46 1.71 22.28 -4.97
CA ALA A 46 0.61 22.01 -4.03
C ALA A 46 0.07 20.61 -4.35
N GLN A 47 0.31 19.66 -3.45
CA GLN A 47 -0.01 18.27 -3.70
C GLN A 47 -1.53 18.16 -3.60
N VAL A 48 -2.21 18.32 -4.74
CA VAL A 48 -3.65 18.11 -4.84
C VAL A 48 -3.91 16.70 -4.34
N GLY A 49 -4.69 16.57 -3.27
CA GLY A 49 -4.98 15.29 -2.65
C GLY A 49 -5.50 14.28 -3.68
N SER A 50 -5.23 12.99 -3.48
CA SER A 50 -5.65 11.92 -4.40
C SER A 50 -7.16 11.98 -4.69
N THR A 51 -7.97 12.27 -3.68
CA THR A 51 -9.43 12.48 -3.83
C THR A 51 -9.73 13.64 -4.78
N ALA A 52 -9.10 14.79 -4.62
CA ALA A 52 -9.34 15.95 -5.48
C ALA A 52 -8.89 15.70 -6.94
N GLN A 53 -7.81 14.95 -7.15
CA GLN A 53 -7.43 14.49 -8.49
C GLN A 53 -8.49 13.56 -9.10
N LEU A 54 -9.05 12.65 -8.29
CA LEU A 54 -10.08 11.71 -8.71
C LEU A 54 -11.38 12.41 -9.09
N GLU A 55 -11.88 13.31 -8.24
CA GLU A 55 -13.09 14.09 -8.53
C GLU A 55 -12.93 14.91 -9.82
N THR A 56 -11.75 15.52 -10.01
CA THR A 56 -11.46 16.28 -11.24
C THR A 56 -11.47 15.37 -12.47
N TYR A 57 -10.82 14.20 -12.40
CA TYR A 57 -10.77 13.25 -13.50
C TYR A 57 -12.16 12.68 -13.85
N LEU A 58 -12.98 12.38 -12.83
CA LEU A 58 -14.34 11.86 -13.04
C LEU A 58 -15.30 12.90 -13.62
N GLY A 59 -15.01 14.19 -13.44
CA GLY A 59 -15.75 15.30 -14.06
C GLY A 59 -15.34 15.61 -15.50
N GLU A 60 -14.24 15.03 -16.01
CA GLU A 60 -13.78 15.29 -17.38
C GLU A 60 -14.56 14.49 -18.43
N THR A 61 -14.59 15.03 -19.65
CA THR A 61 -15.09 14.27 -20.80
C THR A 61 -14.15 13.10 -21.10
N THR A 62 -14.74 11.93 -21.36
CA THR A 62 -13.99 10.73 -21.74
C THR A 62 -13.23 10.96 -23.05
N ILE A 63 -11.99 10.47 -23.11
CA ILE A 63 -11.21 10.43 -24.35
C ILE A 63 -11.90 9.60 -25.43
N SER A 64 -11.53 9.82 -26.70
CA SER A 64 -12.13 9.07 -27.79
C SER A 64 -11.74 7.59 -27.72
N ARG A 65 -12.55 6.72 -28.34
CA ARG A 65 -12.26 5.26 -28.35
C ARG A 65 -11.03 4.91 -29.18
N GLU A 66 -10.62 5.79 -30.09
CA GLU A 66 -9.44 5.62 -30.92
C GLU A 66 -8.15 6.10 -30.22
N ASP A 67 -8.29 6.83 -29.10
CA ASP A 67 -7.16 7.35 -28.34
C ASP A 67 -6.50 6.27 -27.48
N LYS A 68 -5.19 6.42 -27.24
CA LYS A 68 -4.42 5.49 -26.42
C LYS A 68 -4.49 5.89 -24.93
N PRO A 69 -5.04 5.06 -24.04
CA PRO A 69 -5.20 5.42 -22.62
C PRO A 69 -3.85 5.64 -21.91
N LEU A 70 -2.82 4.86 -22.22
CA LEU A 70 -1.46 5.07 -21.66
C LEU A 70 -0.85 6.41 -22.10
N GLN A 71 -1.17 6.88 -23.31
CA GLN A 71 -0.71 8.18 -23.81
C GLN A 71 -1.43 9.33 -23.09
N TYR A 72 -2.73 9.20 -22.83
CA TYR A 72 -3.47 10.16 -22.02
C TYR A 72 -2.81 10.36 -20.65
N TRP A 73 -2.47 9.28 -19.94
CA TRP A 73 -1.82 9.38 -18.64
C TRP A 73 -0.40 9.95 -18.70
N ALA A 74 0.34 9.70 -19.78
CA ALA A 74 1.67 10.29 -20.00
C ALA A 74 1.61 11.83 -20.15
N VAL A 75 0.59 12.34 -20.85
CA VAL A 75 0.36 13.78 -21.04
C VAL A 75 -0.19 14.43 -19.76
N ASN A 76 -1.10 13.76 -19.06
CA ASN A 76 -1.80 14.31 -17.90
C ASN A 76 -1.09 14.08 -16.55
N LYS A 77 0.08 13.44 -16.53
CA LYS A 77 0.84 13.14 -15.30
C LYS A 77 1.15 14.35 -14.42
N VAL A 78 1.23 15.54 -15.00
CA VAL A 78 1.48 16.79 -14.26
C VAL A 78 0.21 17.31 -13.57
N ARG A 79 -0.96 17.00 -14.12
CA ARG A 79 -2.29 17.34 -13.57
C ARG A 79 -2.72 16.33 -12.53
N PHE A 80 -2.45 15.06 -12.79
CA PHE A 80 -2.85 13.92 -11.96
C PHE A 80 -1.66 13.03 -11.57
N PRO A 81 -0.68 13.54 -10.80
CA PRO A 81 0.55 12.81 -10.51
C PRO A 81 0.30 11.46 -9.80
N THR A 82 -0.68 11.41 -8.90
CA THR A 82 -1.01 10.20 -8.15
C THR A 82 -1.77 9.21 -9.03
N LEU A 83 -2.78 9.67 -9.77
CA LEU A 83 -3.57 8.79 -10.63
C LEU A 83 -2.76 8.27 -11.82
N ALA A 84 -1.92 9.09 -12.46
CA ALA A 84 -1.08 8.64 -13.58
C ALA A 84 -0.12 7.52 -13.17
N LYS A 85 0.43 7.59 -11.95
CA LYS A 85 1.27 6.52 -11.38
C LYS A 85 0.47 5.23 -11.20
N MET A 86 -0.76 5.31 -10.69
CA MET A 86 -1.63 4.13 -10.52
C MET A 86 -2.08 3.57 -11.86
N ALA A 87 -2.60 4.42 -12.75
CA ALA A 87 -3.11 4.04 -14.06
C ALA A 87 -2.04 3.36 -14.91
N SER A 88 -0.78 3.81 -14.84
CA SER A 88 0.32 3.14 -15.53
C SER A 88 0.44 1.67 -15.11
N ARG A 89 0.28 1.36 -13.83
CA ARG A 89 0.37 -0.02 -13.30
C ARG A 89 -0.84 -0.87 -13.68
N TYR A 90 -2.05 -0.31 -13.54
CA TYR A 90 -3.29 -1.04 -13.82
C TYR A 90 -3.52 -1.28 -15.30
N LEU A 91 -3.11 -0.35 -16.16
CA LEU A 91 -3.27 -0.46 -17.61
C LEU A 91 -2.15 -1.25 -18.28
N SER A 92 -0.99 -1.40 -17.64
CA SER A 92 0.12 -2.21 -18.17
C SER A 92 0.01 -3.69 -17.81
N ALA A 93 -0.92 -4.07 -16.94
CA ALA A 93 -1.09 -5.46 -16.54
C ALA A 93 -1.52 -6.29 -17.77
N PRO A 94 -0.87 -7.44 -18.04
CA PRO A 94 -1.34 -8.35 -19.06
C PRO A 94 -2.77 -8.79 -18.72
N CYS A 95 -3.63 -8.83 -19.74
CA CYS A 95 -5.05 -9.19 -19.58
C CYS A 95 -5.24 -10.68 -19.22
N SER A 96 -4.18 -11.49 -19.32
CA SER A 96 -4.21 -12.91 -19.01
C SER A 96 -3.61 -13.19 -17.62
N SER A 97 -4.31 -13.98 -16.81
CA SER A 97 -3.76 -14.62 -15.62
C SER A 97 -2.90 -15.85 -15.94
N VAL A 98 -2.66 -16.11 -17.23
CA VAL A 98 -1.91 -17.27 -17.71
C VAL A 98 -0.57 -16.76 -18.23
N ASP A 99 0.47 -17.02 -17.46
CA ASP A 99 1.85 -16.80 -17.86
C ASP A 99 2.38 -18.02 -18.63
N SER A 100 2.99 -17.73 -19.78
CA SER A 100 4.14 -18.47 -20.34
C SER A 100 3.97 -19.83 -21.04
N GLU A 101 2.79 -20.38 -21.31
CA GLU A 101 2.69 -21.65 -22.08
C GLU A 101 2.91 -21.53 -23.60
N ARG A 102 3.61 -20.47 -24.06
CA ARG A 102 4.19 -20.40 -25.40
C ARG A 102 5.69 -20.69 -25.34
N LEU A 103 6.06 -21.95 -25.14
CA LEU A 103 7.36 -22.52 -25.53
C LEU A 103 7.11 -23.69 -26.48
#